data_AF-W1DMM2-F1
#
_entry.id   AF-W1DMM2-F1
#
_cell.length_a   1.000
_cell.length_b   1.000
_cell.length_c   1.000
_cell.angle_alpha   90.00
_cell.angle_beta   90.00
_cell.angle_gamma   90.00
#
_symmetry.space_group_name_H-M   'P 1'
#
loop_
_entity.id
_entity.type
_entity.pdbx_description
1 polymer ?
#
loop_
_entity_poly.entity_id
_entity_poly.type
_entity_poly.pdbx_seq_one_letter_code
_entity_poly.pdbx_strand_id
1 'polypeptide(L)'
;MSHFARADEPTCGATERQLDIFTTFTEGKPGLRSIAASGGILLWPQSHYDWVRPGIILYGVSPLDDRSTGKDFGCQPVMTLTSSLIAVREHKAGEPVGYGGTWISERDTRLGVVAMGYGDGYPRAAPSGTPVLVNGREVPIVGRVAMDMICVDLGPQAQDKAATR
;
A
#
# COMPACT_ATOMS: atom_id res chain seq x y z
N MET A 1 2.95 -6.31 29.17
CA MET A 1 2.74 -6.27 27.70
C MET A 1 4.09 -6.06 27.03
N SER A 2 4.30 -6.66 25.85
CA SER A 2 5.48 -6.43 24.99
C SER A 2 5.05 -6.37 23.51
N HIS A 3 5.98 -6.17 22.58
CA HIS A 3 5.70 -6.13 21.14
C HIS A 3 6.87 -6.69 20.33
N PHE A 4 6.58 -7.50 19.32
CA PHE A 4 7.61 -8.05 18.44
C PHE A 4 8.20 -6.97 17.55
N ALA A 5 9.51 -7.04 17.35
CA ALA A 5 10.22 -6.16 16.43
C ALA A 5 10.27 -6.72 15.00
N ARG A 6 10.25 -8.04 14.83
CA ARG A 6 10.54 -8.75 13.56
C ARG A 6 9.68 -10.01 13.39
N ALA A 7 8.40 -9.94 13.76
CA ALA A 7 7.48 -11.09 13.64
C ALA A 7 7.19 -11.49 12.20
N ASP A 8 7.45 -10.59 11.25
CA ASP A 8 7.37 -10.73 9.80
C ASP A 8 8.57 -11.46 9.18
N GLU A 9 9.64 -11.71 9.95
CA GLU A 9 10.84 -12.41 9.50
C GLU A 9 11.00 -13.78 10.20
N PRO A 10 10.25 -14.82 9.80
CA PRO A 10 10.15 -16.09 10.53
C PRO A 10 11.45 -16.90 10.63
N THR A 11 12.46 -16.57 9.82
CA THR A 11 13.72 -17.32 9.74
C THR A 11 14.87 -16.69 10.54
N CYS A 12 14.71 -15.49 11.10
CA CYS A 12 15.82 -14.74 11.70
C CYS A 12 16.07 -15.03 13.19
N GLY A 13 15.23 -15.82 13.85
CA GLY A 13 15.36 -16.19 15.27
C GLY A 13 15.11 -15.03 16.26
N ALA A 14 14.64 -13.87 15.81
CA ALA A 14 14.41 -12.72 16.68
C ALA A 14 13.14 -12.90 17.53
N THR A 15 12.06 -13.42 16.93
CA THR A 15 10.76 -13.57 17.58
C THR A 15 10.79 -14.61 18.69
N GLU A 16 11.50 -15.71 18.48
CA GLU A 16 11.74 -16.77 19.46
C GLU A 16 12.49 -16.22 20.67
N ARG A 17 13.58 -15.46 20.45
CA ARG A 17 14.30 -14.79 21.55
C ARG A 17 13.41 -13.82 22.33
N GLN A 18 12.55 -13.08 21.65
CA GLN A 18 11.59 -12.19 22.31
C GLN A 18 10.56 -12.99 23.13
N LEU A 19 10.09 -14.14 22.62
CA LEU A 19 9.19 -15.04 23.33
C LEU A 19 9.84 -15.63 24.58
N ASP A 20 11.10 -16.07 24.51
CA ASP A 20 11.82 -16.65 25.65
C ASP A 20 11.96 -15.64 26.79
N ILE A 21 12.38 -14.41 26.48
CA ILE A 21 12.49 -13.33 27.47
C ILE A 21 11.12 -13.01 28.08
N PHE A 22 10.08 -12.89 27.24
CA PHE A 22 8.73 -12.57 27.69
C PHE A 22 8.15 -13.66 28.59
N THR A 23 8.36 -14.93 28.23
CA THR A 23 7.89 -16.09 29.00
C THR A 23 8.59 -16.15 30.34
N THR A 24 9.92 -16.04 30.35
CA THR A 24 10.74 -16.03 31.58
C THR A 24 10.31 -14.90 32.51
N PHE A 25 10.10 -13.69 31.98
CA PHE A 25 9.66 -12.56 32.80
C PHE A 25 8.25 -12.74 33.34
N THR A 26 7.33 -13.35 32.59
CA THR A 26 5.91 -13.46 32.98
C THR A 26 5.60 -14.68 33.83
N GLU A 27 6.53 -15.62 33.96
CA GLU A 27 6.38 -16.82 34.78
C GLU A 27 5.99 -16.48 36.24
N GLY A 28 4.98 -17.19 36.75
CA GLY A 28 4.46 -17.04 38.11
C GLY A 28 3.73 -15.73 38.42
N LYS A 29 3.52 -14.84 37.43
CA LYS A 29 2.85 -13.54 37.64
C LYS A 29 1.35 -13.63 37.37
N PRO A 30 0.50 -12.96 38.16
CA PRO A 30 -0.96 -13.06 38.04
C PRO A 30 -1.56 -12.19 36.92
N GLY A 31 -0.75 -11.36 36.24
CA GLY A 31 -1.23 -10.43 35.22
C GLY A 31 -1.46 -11.09 33.86
N LEU A 32 -2.44 -10.56 33.10
CA LEU A 32 -2.69 -10.99 31.72
C LEU A 32 -1.52 -10.62 30.80
N ARG A 33 -1.28 -11.46 29.80
CA ARG A 33 -0.15 -11.41 28.88
C ARG A 33 -0.60 -11.05 27.47
N SER A 34 0.18 -10.18 26.83
CA SER A 34 -0.06 -9.73 25.46
C SER A 34 1.25 -9.36 24.78
N ILE A 35 1.51 -9.96 23.62
CA ILE A 35 2.70 -9.67 22.79
C ILE A 35 2.37 -9.62 21.29
N ALA A 36 1.46 -10.49 20.82
CA ALA A 36 1.10 -10.61 19.42
C ALA A 36 0.29 -9.42 18.88
N ALA A 37 0.82 -8.75 17.86
CA ALA A 37 0.04 -7.95 16.93
C ALA A 37 -0.20 -8.74 15.64
N SER A 38 -0.51 -8.08 14.51
CA SER A 38 -0.86 -8.74 13.24
C SER A 38 0.08 -9.90 12.84
N GLY A 39 1.40 -9.66 12.77
CA GLY A 39 2.36 -10.72 12.41
C GLY A 39 2.41 -11.88 13.42
N GLY A 40 2.37 -11.56 14.72
CA GLY A 40 2.29 -12.55 15.80
C GLY A 40 1.02 -13.41 15.74
N ILE A 41 -0.12 -12.79 15.41
CA ILE A 41 -1.40 -13.48 15.28
C ILE A 41 -1.35 -14.49 14.14
N LEU A 42 -0.85 -14.08 12.97
CA LEU A 42 -0.87 -14.88 11.75
C LEU A 42 0.18 -15.99 11.74
N LEU A 43 1.39 -15.72 12.21
CA LEU A 43 2.54 -16.62 12.04
C LEU A 43 2.98 -17.33 13.33
N TRP A 44 2.57 -16.85 14.51
CA TRP A 44 3.11 -17.30 15.79
C TRP A 44 2.00 -17.67 16.80
N PRO A 45 1.29 -18.80 16.62
CA PRO A 45 0.19 -19.21 17.50
C PRO A 45 0.56 -19.29 18.99
N GLN A 46 1.79 -19.68 19.31
CA GLN A 46 2.31 -19.72 20.68
C GLN A 46 2.41 -18.34 21.35
N SER A 47 2.29 -17.25 20.58
CA SER A 47 2.39 -15.87 21.06
C SER A 47 1.04 -15.22 21.41
N HIS A 48 -0.08 -15.93 21.22
CA HIS A 48 -1.42 -15.35 21.38
C HIS A 48 -1.73 -14.93 22.82
N TYR A 49 -1.35 -15.75 23.79
CA TYR A 49 -1.59 -15.52 25.23
C TYR A 49 -3.04 -15.07 25.52
N ASP A 50 -3.23 -14.16 26.48
CA ASP A 50 -4.56 -13.75 26.95
C ASP A 50 -5.19 -12.67 26.05
N TRP A 51 -4.35 -11.81 25.45
CA TRP A 51 -4.80 -10.75 24.55
C TRP A 51 -3.90 -10.64 23.31
N VAL A 52 -4.52 -10.69 22.15
CA VAL A 52 -3.91 -10.31 20.86
C VAL A 52 -4.30 -8.88 20.47
N ARG A 53 -3.49 -8.24 19.61
CA ARG A 53 -3.64 -6.82 19.25
C ARG A 53 -3.62 -6.62 17.71
N PRO A 54 -4.64 -7.09 16.98
CA PRO A 54 -4.68 -6.94 15.52
C PRO A 54 -4.70 -5.46 15.12
N GLY A 55 -3.76 -5.08 14.26
CA GLY A 55 -3.63 -3.73 13.72
C GLY A 55 -3.92 -3.74 12.23
N ILE A 56 -2.88 -3.69 11.40
CA ILE A 56 -2.99 -3.64 9.92
C ILE A 56 -3.86 -4.75 9.31
N ILE A 57 -3.84 -5.96 9.88
CA ILE A 57 -4.63 -7.09 9.36
C ILE A 57 -6.13 -6.94 9.60
N LEU A 58 -6.53 -6.17 10.62
CA LEU A 58 -7.94 -5.84 10.86
C LEU A 58 -8.54 -5.02 9.70
N TYR A 59 -7.70 -4.29 8.97
CA TYR A 59 -8.10 -3.52 7.79
C TYR A 59 -7.94 -4.29 6.48
N GLY A 60 -7.64 -5.60 6.56
CA GLY A 60 -7.46 -6.46 5.39
C GLY A 60 -6.17 -6.23 4.62
N VAL A 61 -5.11 -5.77 5.30
CA VAL A 61 -3.78 -5.53 4.72
C VAL A 61 -2.76 -6.43 5.43
N SER A 62 -1.89 -7.08 4.65
CA SER A 62 -0.85 -7.97 5.18
C SER A 62 0.17 -7.18 6.02
N PRO A 63 0.65 -7.72 7.15
CA PRO A 63 1.78 -7.16 7.89
C PRO A 63 3.15 -7.57 7.32
N LEU A 64 3.21 -8.33 6.22
CA LEU A 64 4.45 -8.92 5.69
C LEU A 64 4.95 -8.18 4.44
N ASP A 65 6.27 -8.12 4.27
CA ASP A 65 6.93 -7.57 3.06
C ASP A 65 7.31 -8.68 2.06
N ASP A 66 6.36 -9.56 1.75
CA ASP A 66 6.52 -10.73 0.86
C ASP A 66 5.52 -10.77 -0.31
N ARG A 67 4.84 -9.64 -0.54
CA ARG A 67 3.73 -9.44 -1.50
C ARG A 67 2.42 -10.13 -1.13
N SER A 68 2.31 -10.77 0.03
CA SER A 68 1.03 -11.25 0.53
C SER A 68 0.05 -10.09 0.76
N THR A 69 -1.24 -10.40 0.69
CA THR A 69 -2.35 -9.48 0.90
C THR A 69 -3.21 -9.97 2.07
N GLY A 70 -4.18 -9.16 2.52
CA GLY A 70 -5.14 -9.64 3.52
C GLY A 70 -5.92 -10.89 3.07
N LYS A 71 -6.13 -11.05 1.75
CA LYS A 71 -6.87 -12.20 1.19
C LYS A 71 -6.17 -13.53 1.44
N ASP A 72 -4.84 -13.54 1.44
CA ASP A 72 -4.04 -14.73 1.75
C ASP A 72 -4.29 -15.25 3.18
N PHE A 73 -4.80 -14.39 4.06
CA PHE A 73 -5.20 -14.70 5.43
C PHE A 73 -6.73 -14.68 5.65
N GLY A 74 -7.52 -14.65 4.57
CA GLY A 74 -8.99 -14.61 4.63
C GLY A 74 -9.59 -13.27 5.09
N CYS A 75 -8.79 -12.20 5.17
CA CYS A 75 -9.25 -10.86 5.50
C CYS A 75 -9.63 -10.06 4.24
N GLN A 76 -10.63 -9.21 4.35
CA GLN A 76 -11.13 -8.39 3.24
C GLN A 76 -10.61 -6.95 3.35
N PRO A 77 -10.15 -6.33 2.26
CA PRO A 77 -9.67 -4.95 2.29
C PRO A 77 -10.79 -4.00 2.68
N VAL A 78 -10.53 -3.14 3.68
CA VAL A 78 -11.53 -2.20 4.20
C VAL A 78 -11.49 -0.86 3.47
N MET A 79 -10.30 -0.39 3.09
CA MET A 79 -10.12 0.92 2.46
C MET A 79 -10.17 0.84 0.93
N THR A 80 -10.83 1.82 0.33
CA THR A 80 -10.76 2.09 -1.12
C THR A 80 -10.50 3.57 -1.29
N LEU A 81 -9.31 3.93 -1.80
CA LEU A 81 -8.93 5.31 -2.10
C LEU A 81 -9.31 5.61 -3.57
N THR A 82 -10.21 6.57 -3.77
CA THR A 82 -10.76 6.89 -5.10
C THR A 82 -10.72 8.38 -5.37
N SER A 83 -10.65 8.75 -6.64
CA SER A 83 -10.79 10.13 -7.10
C SER A 83 -11.53 10.15 -8.44
N SER A 84 -11.35 11.19 -9.25
CA SER A 84 -11.88 11.31 -10.60
C SER A 84 -10.90 12.02 -11.50
N LEU A 85 -11.01 11.76 -12.80
CA LEU A 85 -10.30 12.54 -13.80
C LEU A 85 -10.85 13.97 -13.82
N ILE A 86 -9.99 14.97 -13.75
CA ILE A 86 -10.36 16.39 -13.92
C ILE A 86 -10.07 16.89 -15.34
N ALA A 87 -9.21 16.19 -16.09
CA ALA A 87 -8.92 16.50 -17.48
C ALA A 87 -8.49 15.26 -18.25
N VAL A 88 -8.74 15.28 -19.57
CA VAL A 88 -8.14 14.37 -20.55
C VAL A 88 -7.58 15.24 -21.67
N ARG A 89 -6.30 15.04 -22.00
CA ARG A 89 -5.55 15.92 -22.92
C ARG A 89 -4.78 15.09 -23.94
N GLU A 90 -4.76 15.56 -25.18
CA GLU A 90 -3.85 15.04 -26.21
C GLU A 90 -2.40 15.36 -25.81
N HIS A 91 -1.48 14.45 -26.12
CA HIS A 91 -0.04 14.57 -25.82
C HIS A 91 0.78 13.89 -26.91
N LYS A 92 1.90 14.48 -27.33
CA LYS A 92 2.68 14.00 -28.48
C LYS A 92 3.89 13.15 -28.08
N ALA A 93 4.33 12.31 -29.02
CA ALA A 93 5.61 11.64 -28.90
C ALA A 93 6.76 12.65 -28.70
N GLY A 94 7.69 12.35 -27.81
CA GLY A 94 8.83 13.21 -27.47
C GLY A 94 8.53 14.30 -26.44
N GLU A 95 7.27 14.51 -26.05
CA GLU A 95 6.92 15.54 -25.05
C GLU A 95 7.07 15.02 -23.61
N PRO A 96 7.68 15.80 -22.71
CA PRO A 96 7.82 15.44 -21.30
C PRO A 96 6.55 15.71 -20.49
N VAL A 97 6.40 15.03 -19.34
CA VAL A 97 5.28 15.25 -18.39
C VAL A 97 5.77 15.57 -16.99
N GLY A 98 5.18 16.62 -16.40
CA GLY A 98 5.33 16.97 -14.99
C GLY A 98 6.68 17.58 -14.62
N TYR A 99 6.89 17.78 -13.31
CA TYR A 99 8.08 18.43 -12.79
C TYR A 99 9.36 17.64 -13.11
N GLY A 100 10.37 18.34 -13.63
CA GLY A 100 11.65 17.76 -14.02
C GLY A 100 11.62 16.93 -15.30
N GLY A 101 10.45 16.82 -15.98
CA GLY A 101 10.33 16.09 -17.24
C GLY A 101 10.79 14.63 -17.15
N THR A 102 10.51 13.96 -16.03
CA THR A 102 11.07 12.64 -15.70
C THR A 102 10.52 11.49 -16.54
N TRP A 103 9.44 11.73 -17.26
CA TRP A 103 8.85 10.81 -18.22
C TRP A 103 8.64 11.56 -19.54
N ILE A 104 9.01 10.92 -20.63
CA ILE A 104 8.86 11.42 -22.01
C ILE A 104 8.05 10.38 -22.77
N SER A 105 7.02 10.81 -23.50
CA SER A 105 6.19 9.87 -24.23
C SER A 105 6.90 9.32 -25.46
N GLU A 106 6.80 8.01 -25.70
CA GLU A 106 7.33 7.36 -26.90
C GLU A 106 6.37 7.41 -28.09
N ARG A 107 5.12 7.82 -27.87
CA ARG A 107 4.05 7.81 -28.86
C ARG A 107 3.07 8.95 -28.62
N ASP A 108 2.34 9.33 -29.65
CA ASP A 108 1.14 10.14 -29.46
C ASP A 108 0.16 9.38 -28.56
N THR A 109 -0.37 10.07 -27.55
CA THR A 109 -1.25 9.47 -26.55
C THR A 109 -2.23 10.49 -25.96
N ARG A 110 -3.11 10.01 -25.08
CA ARG A 110 -3.95 10.85 -24.22
C ARG A 110 -3.53 10.69 -22.78
N LEU A 111 -3.39 11.81 -22.09
CA LEU A 111 -3.09 11.85 -20.67
C LEU A 111 -4.36 12.19 -19.87
N GLY A 112 -4.58 11.45 -18.79
CA GLY A 112 -5.56 11.77 -17.77
C GLY A 112 -4.89 12.53 -16.64
N VAL A 113 -5.59 13.53 -16.08
CA VAL A 113 -5.19 14.20 -14.84
C VAL A 113 -6.17 13.82 -13.75
N VAL A 114 -5.69 13.20 -12.68
CA VAL A 114 -6.47 12.77 -11.51
C VAL A 114 -6.40 13.85 -10.43
N ALA A 115 -7.54 14.15 -9.79
CA ALA A 115 -7.59 15.02 -8.60
C ALA A 115 -7.12 14.28 -7.34
N MET A 116 -5.83 13.96 -7.30
CA MET A 116 -5.18 13.25 -6.21
C MET A 116 -3.70 13.61 -6.25
N GLY A 117 -3.09 13.87 -5.11
CA GLY A 117 -1.67 14.08 -5.00
C GLY A 117 -1.13 13.81 -3.59
N TYR A 118 0.10 14.25 -3.34
CA TYR A 118 0.71 14.04 -2.03
C TYR A 118 0.12 14.90 -0.91
N GLY A 119 -0.62 15.96 -1.24
CA GLY A 119 -1.42 16.73 -0.28
C GLY A 119 -2.56 15.91 0.33
N ASP A 120 -3.08 14.93 -0.42
CA ASP A 120 -4.11 14.00 0.01
C ASP A 120 -3.55 12.75 0.74
N GLY A 121 -2.22 12.59 0.72
CA GLY A 121 -1.51 11.44 1.30
C GLY A 121 -0.99 10.42 0.28
N TYR A 122 -1.19 10.62 -1.02
CA TYR A 122 -0.62 9.72 -2.04
C TYR A 122 0.92 9.88 -2.09
N PRO A 123 1.72 8.80 -2.12
CA PRO A 123 3.17 8.92 -1.99
C PRO A 123 3.82 9.66 -3.18
N ARG A 124 4.52 10.76 -2.90
CA ARG A 124 5.33 11.48 -3.90
C ARG A 124 6.44 10.62 -4.53
N ALA A 125 6.84 9.56 -3.83
CA ALA A 125 7.84 8.60 -4.28
C ALA A 125 7.33 7.61 -5.33
N ALA A 126 6.02 7.56 -5.61
CA ALA A 126 5.47 6.67 -6.63
C ALA A 126 6.15 6.92 -8.00
N PRO A 127 6.81 5.92 -8.60
CA PRO A 127 7.46 6.05 -9.89
C PRO A 127 6.44 6.07 -11.04
N SER A 128 6.88 6.50 -12.22
CA SER A 128 6.12 6.22 -13.44
C SER A 128 5.97 4.71 -13.64
N GLY A 129 4.79 4.27 -14.07
CA GLY A 129 4.43 2.85 -14.15
C GLY A 129 3.63 2.33 -12.96
N THR A 130 3.54 3.07 -11.83
CA THR A 130 2.64 2.69 -10.72
C THR A 130 1.19 2.60 -11.20
N PRO A 131 0.46 1.52 -10.90
CA PRO A 131 -0.87 1.27 -11.45
C PRO A 131 -1.95 2.13 -10.77
N VAL A 132 -2.90 2.60 -11.58
CA VAL A 132 -4.16 3.23 -11.16
C VAL A 132 -5.29 2.62 -11.98
N LEU A 133 -6.46 2.43 -11.38
CA LEU A 133 -7.65 2.04 -12.12
C LEU A 133 -8.41 3.28 -12.59
N VAL A 134 -8.72 3.34 -13.88
CA VAL A 134 -9.62 4.32 -14.50
C VAL A 134 -10.70 3.53 -15.24
N ASN A 135 -11.98 3.71 -14.92
CA ASN A 135 -13.06 2.89 -15.49
C ASN A 135 -12.85 1.37 -15.32
N GLY A 136 -12.23 0.94 -14.21
CA GLY A 136 -11.91 -0.47 -13.97
C GLY A 136 -10.77 -1.03 -14.82
N ARG A 137 -10.14 -0.22 -15.68
CA ARG A 137 -8.95 -0.56 -16.46
C ARG A 137 -7.69 -0.02 -15.77
N GLU A 138 -6.65 -0.84 -15.70
CA GLU A 138 -5.35 -0.41 -15.19
C GLU A 138 -4.62 0.47 -16.21
N VAL A 139 -4.13 1.62 -15.72
CA VAL A 139 -3.30 2.59 -16.45
C VAL A 139 -2.12 3.04 -15.58
N PRO A 140 -0.96 3.35 -16.17
CA PRO A 140 0.21 3.76 -15.41
C PRO A 140 0.18 5.25 -15.06
N ILE A 141 0.69 5.59 -13.88
CA ILE A 141 1.16 6.95 -13.57
C ILE A 141 2.31 7.32 -14.51
N VAL A 142 2.34 8.56 -15.00
CA VAL A 142 3.42 9.12 -15.81
C VAL A 142 3.85 10.48 -15.28
N GLY A 143 5.17 10.71 -15.24
CA GLY A 143 5.75 11.88 -14.59
C GLY A 143 5.72 11.76 -13.05
N ARG A 144 6.01 12.88 -12.37
CA ARG A 144 6.05 12.96 -10.91
C ARG A 144 4.66 13.26 -10.33
N VAL A 145 4.29 12.57 -9.24
CA VAL A 145 3.14 12.94 -8.40
C VAL A 145 3.32 14.38 -7.87
N ALA A 146 2.35 15.25 -8.14
CA ALA A 146 2.32 16.64 -7.67
C ALA A 146 1.52 16.75 -6.36
N MET A 147 1.37 17.98 -5.84
CA MET A 147 0.66 18.23 -4.58
C MET A 147 -0.80 17.77 -4.65
N ASP A 148 -1.48 18.15 -5.72
CA ASP A 148 -2.93 17.95 -5.85
C ASP A 148 -3.31 17.14 -7.10
N MET A 149 -2.31 16.69 -7.88
CA MET A 149 -2.53 16.06 -9.19
C MET A 149 -1.56 14.93 -9.49
N ILE A 150 -2.09 13.91 -10.18
CA ILE A 150 -1.36 12.80 -10.78
C ILE A 150 -1.71 12.72 -12.27
N CYS A 151 -0.72 12.55 -13.12
CA CYS A 151 -0.93 12.28 -14.54
C CYS A 151 -0.86 10.77 -14.80
N VAL A 152 -1.75 10.25 -15.66
CA VAL A 152 -1.78 8.85 -16.11
C VAL A 152 -1.81 8.77 -17.63
N ASP A 153 -1.16 7.76 -18.22
CA ASP A 153 -1.24 7.51 -19.68
C ASP A 153 -2.46 6.64 -19.99
N LEU A 154 -3.45 7.22 -20.66
CA LEU A 154 -4.70 6.54 -21.01
C LEU A 154 -4.59 5.76 -22.32
N GLY A 155 -3.66 6.15 -23.21
CA GLY A 155 -3.54 5.63 -24.58
C GLY A 155 -4.20 6.52 -25.64
N PRO A 156 -3.77 6.44 -26.91
CA PRO A 156 -4.15 7.39 -27.98
C PRO A 156 -5.64 7.40 -28.34
N GLN A 157 -6.32 6.27 -28.16
CA GLN A 157 -7.75 6.12 -28.51
C GLN A 157 -8.64 6.00 -27.27
N ALA A 158 -8.12 6.39 -26.11
CA ALA A 158 -8.87 6.36 -24.86
C ALA A 158 -10.14 7.22 -24.96
N GLN A 159 -11.27 6.67 -24.51
CA GLN A 159 -12.57 7.36 -24.49
C GLN A 159 -12.91 7.93 -23.11
N ASP A 160 -11.99 7.80 -22.15
CA ASP A 160 -12.12 8.36 -20.81
C ASP A 160 -12.37 9.87 -20.87
N LYS A 161 -13.18 10.40 -19.94
CA LYS A 161 -13.54 11.83 -19.88
C LYS A 161 -13.31 12.38 -18.48
N ALA A 162 -13.26 13.70 -18.35
CA ALA A 162 -13.34 14.34 -17.04
C ALA A 162 -14.63 13.92 -16.30
N ALA A 163 -14.58 13.96 -14.98
CA ALA A 163 -15.58 13.45 -14.04
C ALA A 163 -15.79 11.93 -14.05
N THR A 164 -14.92 11.17 -14.71
CA THR A 164 -14.96 9.71 -14.64
C THR A 164 -14.21 9.20 -13.41
N ARG A 165 -14.75 8.16 -12.76
CA ARG A 165 -14.15 7.49 -11.58
C ARG A 165 -13.27 6.30 -11.97
#